data_AF-A0AAN4Z6P8-F1
#
_entry.id   AF-A0AAN4Z6P8-F1
#
_cell.length_a   1.000
_cell.length_b   1.000
_cell.length_c   1.000
_cell.angle_alpha   90.00
_cell.angle_beta   90.00
_cell.angle_gamma   90.00
#
_symmetry.space_group_name_H-M   'P 1'
#
loop_
_entity.id
_entity.type
_entity.pdbx_description
1 polymer ?
#
loop_
_entity_poly.entity_id
_entity_poly.type
_entity_poly.pdbx_seq_one_letter_code
_entity_poly.pdbx_strand_id
1 'polypeptide(L)'
;SMHLFTSLAFLATLFVVKTEADTCFSCVVLIEYVENLILNEEDDIEKKLDAKCHEQFPADWADSVCESIVKTKLDQIYKGIEDGYQPDKVCDSIGLCNLAELSGVGGRAISN
;
A
#
# COMPACT_ATOMS: atom_id res chain seq x y z
N SER A 1 29.95 -31.12 -6.56
CA SER A 1 28.54 -30.99 -6.95
C SER A 1 27.76 -29.95 -6.14
N MET A 2 28.27 -28.72 -5.96
CA MET A 2 27.51 -27.66 -5.25
C MET A 2 28.00 -26.24 -5.56
N HIS A 3 28.34 -25.92 -6.81
CA HIS A 3 28.69 -24.54 -7.21
C HIS A 3 28.00 -24.07 -8.50
N LEU A 4 27.18 -24.93 -9.12
CA LEU A 4 26.47 -24.58 -10.35
C LEU A 4 25.08 -23.97 -10.08
N PHE A 5 24.54 -24.12 -8.87
CA PHE A 5 23.23 -23.58 -8.47
C PHE A 5 23.30 -22.20 -7.80
N THR A 6 24.49 -21.75 -7.35
CA THR A 6 24.65 -20.43 -6.73
C THR A 6 24.68 -19.28 -7.75
N SER A 7 24.90 -19.56 -9.04
CA SER A 7 24.85 -18.53 -10.10
C SER A 7 23.43 -18.10 -10.51
N LEU A 8 22.39 -18.90 -10.23
CA LEU A 8 21.00 -18.52 -10.53
C LEU A 8 20.31 -17.82 -9.35
N ALA A 9 20.81 -17.99 -8.12
CA ALA A 9 20.27 -17.32 -6.94
C ALA A 9 20.86 -15.92 -6.70
N PHE A 10 22.10 -15.65 -7.13
CA PHE A 10 22.73 -14.33 -6.98
C PHE A 10 22.24 -13.26 -7.96
N LEU A 11 21.57 -13.65 -9.05
CA LEU A 11 20.86 -12.70 -9.93
C LEU A 11 19.46 -12.37 -9.42
N ALA A 12 18.95 -13.11 -8.42
CA ALA A 12 17.63 -12.88 -7.82
C ALA A 12 17.66 -11.95 -6.59
N THR A 13 18.82 -11.46 -6.17
CA THR A 13 18.97 -10.74 -4.88
C THR A 13 19.21 -9.24 -4.98
N LEU A 14 19.12 -8.61 -6.16
CA LEU A 14 19.40 -7.16 -6.28
C LEU A 14 18.31 -6.29 -6.91
N PHE A 15 17.19 -6.84 -7.34
CA PHE A 15 16.07 -6.00 -7.78
C PHE A 15 14.76 -6.79 -7.69
N VAL A 16 14.22 -6.91 -6.47
CA VAL A 16 12.76 -6.76 -6.37
C VAL A 16 12.53 -5.30 -6.76
N VAL A 17 12.36 -5.03 -8.05
CA VAL A 17 11.84 -3.75 -8.53
C VAL A 17 10.47 -3.65 -7.88
N LYS A 18 10.35 -3.01 -6.71
CA LYS A 18 9.03 -2.70 -6.18
C LYS A 18 8.45 -1.67 -7.14
N THR A 19 7.52 -2.12 -7.96
CA THR A 19 6.89 -1.26 -8.95
C THR A 19 5.83 -0.41 -8.24
N GLU A 20 5.49 0.76 -8.80
CA GLU A 20 4.34 1.57 -8.37
C GLU A 20 3.05 0.72 -8.27
N ALA A 21 2.93 -0.29 -9.13
CA ALA A 21 1.83 -1.26 -9.09
C ALA A 21 1.78 -2.05 -7.77
N ASP A 22 2.92 -2.30 -7.12
CA ASP A 22 2.98 -3.02 -5.85
C ASP A 22 2.54 -2.17 -4.65
N THR A 23 2.64 -0.83 -4.73
CA THR A 23 2.14 0.05 -3.65
C THR A 23 0.65 0.29 -3.80
N CYS A 24 0.21 0.54 -5.04
CA CYS A 24 -1.21 0.66 -5.36
C CYS A 24 -1.97 -0.63 -5.02
N PHE A 25 -1.43 -1.79 -5.42
CA PHE A 25 -2.00 -3.09 -5.08
C PHE A 25 -2.08 -3.31 -3.56
N SER A 26 -1.00 -3.05 -2.82
CA SER A 26 -1.02 -3.14 -1.35
C SER A 26 -2.10 -2.23 -0.74
N CYS A 27 -2.29 -1.03 -1.26
CA CYS A 27 -3.37 -0.15 -0.81
C CYS A 27 -4.75 -0.76 -1.07
N VAL A 28 -5.01 -1.25 -2.29
CA VAL A 28 -6.30 -1.85 -2.65
C VAL A 28 -6.66 -2.99 -1.69
N VAL A 29 -5.68 -3.87 -1.41
CA VAL A 29 -5.84 -4.96 -0.43
C VAL A 29 -6.19 -4.43 0.96
N LEU A 30 -5.63 -3.29 1.38
CA LEU A 30 -5.97 -2.68 2.67
C LEU A 30 -7.37 -2.08 2.68
N ILE A 31 -7.82 -1.43 1.61
CA ILE A 31 -9.17 -0.88 1.55
C ILE A 31 -10.21 -2.01 1.57
N GLU A 32 -9.99 -3.07 0.80
CA GLU A 32 -10.83 -4.28 0.85
C GLU A 32 -10.85 -4.90 2.25
N TYR A 33 -9.72 -4.90 2.95
CA TYR A 33 -9.65 -5.37 4.33
C TYR A 33 -10.48 -4.50 5.27
N VAL A 34 -10.39 -3.18 5.18
CA VAL A 34 -11.20 -2.25 6.00
C VAL A 34 -12.68 -2.41 5.69
N GLU A 35 -13.06 -2.50 4.43
CA GLU A 35 -14.45 -2.75 4.02
C GLU A 35 -14.99 -4.04 4.67
N ASN A 36 -14.21 -5.12 4.64
CA ASN A 36 -14.58 -6.36 5.32
C ASN A 36 -14.72 -6.18 6.84
N LEU A 37 -13.84 -5.43 7.50
CA LEU A 37 -13.98 -5.17 8.94
C LEU A 37 -15.28 -4.42 9.25
N ILE A 38 -15.63 -3.42 8.44
CA ILE A 38 -16.87 -2.65 8.59
C ILE A 38 -18.09 -3.54 8.38
N LEU A 39 -18.12 -4.34 7.30
CA LEU A 39 -19.23 -5.22 6.98
C LEU A 39 -19.49 -6.29 8.06
N ASN A 40 -18.45 -6.69 8.77
CA ASN A 40 -18.54 -7.67 9.86
C ASN A 40 -18.65 -7.00 11.25
N GLU A 41 -18.85 -5.69 11.32
CA GLU A 41 -18.97 -4.93 12.58
C GLU A 41 -17.82 -5.20 13.56
N GLU A 42 -16.61 -5.35 13.03
CA GLU A 42 -15.42 -5.68 13.81
C GLU A 42 -14.94 -4.48 14.64
N ASP A 43 -14.65 -4.70 15.93
CA ASP A 43 -13.98 -3.70 16.78
C ASP A 43 -12.49 -3.55 16.44
N ASP A 44 -11.84 -2.52 17.00
CA ASP A 44 -10.40 -2.27 16.89
C ASP A 44 -9.88 -2.13 15.45
N ILE A 45 -10.68 -1.53 14.55
CA ILE A 45 -10.36 -1.39 13.12
C ILE A 45 -8.99 -0.75 12.92
N GLU A 46 -8.65 0.30 13.67
CA GLU A 46 -7.34 0.96 13.60
C GLU A 46 -6.19 -0.02 13.81
N LYS A 47 -6.27 -0.84 14.86
CA LYS A 47 -5.22 -1.80 15.22
C LYS A 47 -5.11 -2.94 14.21
N LYS A 48 -6.26 -3.42 13.72
CA LYS A 48 -6.30 -4.47 12.69
C LYS A 48 -5.74 -3.96 11.37
N LEU A 49 -6.10 -2.74 10.98
CA LEU A 49 -5.58 -2.08 9.80
C LEU A 49 -4.08 -1.84 9.91
N ASP A 50 -3.58 -1.36 11.05
CA ASP A 50 -2.15 -1.15 11.31
C ASP A 50 -1.35 -2.45 11.13
N ALA A 51 -1.80 -3.53 11.77
CA ALA A 51 -1.18 -4.85 11.64
C ALA A 51 -1.20 -5.35 10.18
N LYS A 52 -2.34 -5.25 9.50
CA LYS A 52 -2.45 -5.66 8.09
C LYS A 52 -1.55 -4.82 7.20
N CYS A 53 -1.46 -3.52 7.46
CA CYS A 53 -0.63 -2.61 6.71
C CYS A 53 0.86 -2.99 6.80
N HIS A 54 1.35 -3.33 7.99
CA HIS A 54 2.72 -3.81 8.17
C HIS A 54 3.00 -5.15 7.45
N GLU A 55 1.97 -5.97 7.21
CA GLU A 55 2.11 -7.17 6.37
C GLU A 55 2.18 -6.84 4.87
N GLN A 56 1.55 -5.75 4.42
CA GLN A 56 1.45 -5.38 3.01
C GLN A 56 2.63 -4.53 2.52
N PHE A 57 3.35 -3.87 3.43
CA PHE A 57 4.47 -2.99 3.11
C PHE A 57 5.81 -3.53 3.65
N PRO A 58 6.92 -3.36 2.91
CA PRO A 58 8.24 -3.73 3.40
C PRO A 58 8.61 -3.00 4.70
N ALA A 59 9.23 -3.71 5.63
CA ALA A 59 9.59 -3.21 6.97
C ALA A 59 10.38 -1.90 6.95
N ASP A 60 11.20 -1.66 5.92
CA ASP A 60 12.05 -0.46 5.83
C ASP A 60 11.26 0.87 5.80
N TRP A 61 9.97 0.85 5.46
CA TRP A 61 9.12 2.04 5.37
C TRP A 61 7.65 1.81 5.75
N ALA A 62 7.29 0.58 6.15
CA ALA A 62 5.95 0.22 6.62
C ALA A 62 5.47 1.16 7.72
N ASP A 63 6.29 1.39 8.76
CA ASP A 63 5.92 2.26 9.89
C ASP A 63 5.43 3.64 9.43
N SER A 64 6.16 4.30 8.53
CA SER A 64 5.82 5.65 8.06
C SER A 64 4.54 5.66 7.22
N VAL A 65 4.33 4.65 6.38
CA VAL A 65 3.15 4.60 5.50
C VAL A 65 1.92 4.16 6.25
N CYS A 66 2.05 3.18 7.13
CA CYS A 66 0.95 2.67 7.94
C CYS A 66 0.50 3.68 8.98
N GLU A 67 1.43 4.40 9.62
CA GLU A 67 1.07 5.52 10.48
C GLU A 67 0.30 6.59 9.70
N SER A 68 0.74 6.94 8.49
CA SER A 68 0.03 7.88 7.63
C SER A 68 -1.38 7.40 7.28
N ILE A 69 -1.52 6.14 6.87
CA ILE A 69 -2.82 5.54 6.53
C ILE A 69 -3.76 5.56 7.74
N VAL A 70 -3.32 5.03 8.88
CA VAL A 70 -4.15 4.88 10.08
C VAL A 70 -4.50 6.23 10.70
N LYS A 71 -3.51 7.13 10.87
CA LYS A 71 -3.75 8.40 11.59
C LYS A 71 -4.31 9.52 10.75
N THR A 72 -4.08 9.51 9.43
CA THR A 72 -4.40 10.67 8.58
C THR A 72 -5.37 10.36 7.45
N LYS A 73 -5.47 9.09 7.03
CA LYS A 73 -6.29 8.69 5.88
C LYS A 73 -7.50 7.85 6.25
N LEU A 74 -7.56 7.30 7.46
CA LEU A 74 -8.62 6.38 7.85
C LEU A 74 -10.03 7.00 7.73
N ASP A 75 -10.22 8.26 8.13
CA ASP A 75 -11.49 8.96 7.91
C ASP A 75 -11.87 9.08 6.42
N GLN A 76 -10.89 9.32 5.56
CA GLN A 76 -11.10 9.38 4.11
C GLN A 76 -11.44 8.00 3.53
N ILE A 77 -10.84 6.94 4.07
CA ILE A 77 -11.11 5.55 3.70
C ILE A 77 -12.55 5.18 4.09
N TYR A 78 -12.95 5.45 5.34
CA TYR A 78 -14.32 5.23 5.81
C TYR A 78 -15.32 5.92 4.91
N LYS A 79 -15.14 7.23 4.69
CA LYS A 79 -16.03 8.00 3.84
C LYS A 79 -16.07 7.44 2.41
N GLY A 80 -14.93 7.01 1.87
CA GLY A 80 -14.88 6.44 0.53
C GLY A 80 -15.66 5.14 0.40
N ILE A 81 -15.61 4.30 1.43
CA ILE A 81 -16.40 3.06 1.53
C ILE A 81 -17.89 3.38 1.69
N GLU A 82 -18.25 4.32 2.58
CA GLU A 82 -19.64 4.77 2.78
C GLU A 82 -20.26 5.37 1.50
N ASP A 83 -19.46 6.12 0.74
CA ASP A 83 -19.86 6.72 -0.55
C ASP A 83 -19.90 5.67 -1.69
N GLY A 84 -19.49 4.43 -1.44
CA GLY A 84 -19.52 3.32 -2.40
C GLY A 84 -18.43 3.40 -3.48
N TYR A 85 -17.31 4.07 -3.21
CA TYR A 85 -16.18 4.09 -4.13
C TYR A 85 -15.45 2.76 -4.17
N GLN A 86 -14.94 2.41 -5.36
CA GLN A 86 -14.09 1.23 -5.52
C GLN A 86 -12.73 1.43 -4.82
N PRO A 87 -12.10 0.35 -4.32
CA PRO A 87 -10.82 0.41 -3.61
C PRO A 87 -9.71 1.20 -4.33
N ASP A 88 -9.59 1.04 -5.65
CA ASP A 88 -8.61 1.76 -6.46
C ASP A 88 -8.84 3.27 -6.43
N LYS A 89 -10.10 3.72 -6.45
CA LYS A 89 -10.46 5.15 -6.38
C LYS A 89 -10.19 5.74 -5.01
N VAL A 90 -10.41 4.97 -3.94
CA VAL A 90 -10.01 5.37 -2.58
C VAL A 90 -8.48 5.51 -2.51
N CYS A 91 -7.75 4.52 -3.02
CA CYS A 91 -6.28 4.53 -3.07
C CYS A 91 -5.70 5.67 -3.93
N ASP A 92 -6.34 6.03 -5.04
CA ASP A 92 -6.01 7.21 -5.84
C ASP A 92 -6.14 8.49 -4.99
N SER A 93 -7.25 8.61 -4.24
CA SER A 93 -7.57 9.81 -3.44
C SER A 93 -6.63 10.05 -2.26
N ILE A 94 -6.04 8.99 -1.71
CA ILE A 94 -5.07 9.06 -0.60
C ILE A 94 -3.62 9.05 -1.08
N GLY A 95 -3.40 9.02 -2.40
CA GLY A 95 -2.08 9.18 -3.02
C GLY A 95 -1.26 7.90 -3.16
N LEU A 96 -1.81 6.73 -2.86
CA LEU A 96 -1.07 5.45 -2.90
C LEU A 96 -1.12 4.75 -4.27
N CYS A 97 -2.03 5.16 -5.15
CA CYS A 97 -2.07 4.76 -6.56
C CYS A 97 -1.62 5.89 -7.51
N ASN A 98 -1.25 7.06 -6.98
CA ASN A 98 -0.77 8.18 -7.78
C ASN A 98 0.75 8.10 -7.99
N LEU A 99 1.14 7.86 -9.24
CA LEU A 99 2.49 7.62 -9.75
C LEU A 99 3.52 8.77 -9.50
N ALA A 100 3.12 9.90 -8.90
CA ALA A 100 3.92 11.13 -8.88
C ALA A 100 4.63 11.42 -7.55
N GLU A 101 4.16 10.90 -6.41
CA GLU A 101 4.64 11.35 -5.09
C GLU A 101 5.56 10.38 -4.34
N LEU A 102 5.59 9.09 -4.71
CA LEU A 102 6.47 8.11 -4.04
C LEU A 102 7.81 7.89 -4.74
N SER A 103 7.97 8.51 -5.91
CA SER A 103 9.23 8.60 -6.61
C SER A 103 10.00 9.82 -6.11
N GLY A 104 10.89 9.62 -5.13
CA GLY A 104 11.99 10.55 -4.80
C GLY A 104 13.01 10.74 -5.94
N VAL A 105 12.56 10.86 -7.18
CA VAL A 105 13.28 11.36 -8.35
C VAL A 105 12.36 12.37 -9.02
N GLY A 106 12.71 13.66 -8.91
CA GLY A 106 11.84 14.77 -9.28
C GLY A 106 11.20 14.67 -10.67
N GLY A 107 9.88 14.76 -10.70
CA GLY A 107 9.07 14.91 -11.91
C GLY A 107 8.25 16.19 -11.85
N ARG A 108 8.58 17.16 -12.71
CA ARG A 108 7.87 18.43 -12.86
C ARG A 108 6.38 18.23 -13.16
N ALA A 109 5.56 19.04 -12.51
CA ALA A 109 4.22 19.37 -12.96
C ALA A 109 4.20 19.75 -14.45
N ILE A 110 3.26 19.17 -15.21
CA ILE A 110 2.76 19.77 -16.44
C ILE A 110 1.23 19.72 -16.35
N SER A 111 0.65 20.85 -15.97
CA SER A 111 -0.74 21.17 -16.27
C SER A 111 -0.93 21.21 -17.79
N ASN A 112 -1.98 20.58 -18.27
CA ASN A 112 -2.69 21.06 -19.45
C ASN A 112 -4.03 21.63 -18.97
#